data_AF-A0A699VJL5-F1
#
_entry.id   AF-A0A699VJL5-F1
#
_cell.length_a   1.000
_cell.length_b   1.000
_cell.length_c   1.000
_cell.angle_alpha   90.00
_cell.angle_beta   90.00
_cell.angle_gamma   90.00
#
_symmetry.space_group_name_H-M   'P 1'
#
loop_
_entity.id
_entity.type
_entity.pdbx_description
1 polymer ?
#
loop_
_entity_poly.entity_id
_entity_poly.type
_entity_poly.pdbx_seq_one_letter_code
_entity_poly.pdbx_strand_id
1 'polypeptide(L)' 'VSPALAQNIALGKAALASSAVQAASRAFDGDMGTRWESASSDAQYLIVDLGSVQSIDRIRLSWETA' A
#
# COMPACT_ATOMS: atom_id res chain seq x y z
N VAL A 1 5.57 -23.04 16.98
CA VAL A 1 5.14 -21.62 17.07
C VAL A 1 4.71 -21.19 15.68
N SER A 2 3.42 -20.88 15.49
CA SER A 2 3.01 -20.21 14.26
C SER A 2 3.78 -18.89 14.20
N PRO A 3 4.42 -18.52 13.08
CA PRO A 3 4.97 -17.17 13.00
C PRO A 3 3.80 -16.24 13.27
N ALA A 4 3.92 -15.35 14.25
CA ALA A 4 3.01 -14.23 14.32
C ALA A 4 2.97 -13.66 12.90
N LEU A 5 1.79 -13.61 12.28
CA LEU A 5 1.62 -12.97 10.96
C LEU A 5 2.38 -11.66 11.05
N ALA A 6 3.47 -11.51 10.30
CA ALA A 6 4.32 -10.33 10.40
C ALA A 6 3.39 -9.11 10.31
N GLN A 7 3.42 -8.27 11.34
CA GLN A 7 2.47 -7.17 11.47
C GLN A 7 2.61 -6.27 10.24
N ASN A 8 1.53 -6.10 9.48
CA ASN A 8 1.50 -5.10 8.43
C ASN A 8 1.38 -3.71 9.07
N ILE A 9 2.52 -3.05 9.26
CA ILE A 9 2.59 -1.70 9.87
C ILE A 9 1.97 -0.60 8.99
N ALA A 10 1.65 -0.90 7.72
CA ALA A 10 0.99 0.01 6.80
C ALA A 10 -0.55 -0.15 6.76
N LEU A 11 -1.11 -1.20 7.38
CA LEU A 11 -2.55 -1.48 7.34
C LEU A 11 -3.35 -0.31 7.95
N GLY A 12 -4.31 0.21 7.20
CA GLY A 12 -5.21 1.30 7.59
C GLY A 12 -4.52 2.66 7.73
N LYS A 13 -3.27 2.80 7.28
CA LYS A 13 -2.53 4.07 7.34
C LYS A 13 -2.96 5.05 6.25
N ALA A 14 -2.73 6.34 6.52
CA ALA A 14 -2.97 7.38 5.54
C ALA A 14 -2.01 7.22 4.35
N ALA A 15 -2.53 7.42 3.15
CA ALA A 15 -1.77 7.25 1.91
C ALA A 15 -2.00 8.42 0.95
N LEU A 16 -0.96 8.72 0.17
CA LEU A 16 -0.92 9.78 -0.82
C LEU A 16 -0.36 9.21 -2.11
N ALA A 17 -0.90 9.62 -3.26
CA ALA A 17 -0.44 9.13 -4.56
C ALA A 17 -0.40 10.26 -5.58
N SER A 18 0.34 10.05 -6.67
CA SER A 18 0.41 10.95 -7.82
C SER A 18 -0.93 11.09 -8.54
N SER A 19 -1.81 10.10 -8.44
CA SER A 19 -3.10 10.05 -9.10
C SER A 19 -4.14 9.32 -8.25
N ALA A 20 -5.41 9.55 -8.58
CA ALA A 20 -6.57 8.97 -7.91
C ALA A 20 -7.53 8.28 -8.89
N VAL A 21 -7.04 7.59 -9.93
CA VAL A 21 -7.87 6.72 -10.79
C VAL A 21 -8.59 5.70 -9.92
N GLN A 22 -7.86 5.13 -8.96
CA GLN A 22 -8.41 4.58 -7.72
C GLN A 22 -7.70 5.19 -6.52
N ALA A 23 -8.37 5.22 -5.37
CA ALA A 23 -7.85 5.89 -4.17
C ALA A 23 -6.58 5.21 -3.63
N ALA A 24 -5.61 6.01 -3.18
CA ALA A 24 -4.37 5.53 -2.57
C ALA A 24 -4.60 4.63 -1.34
N SER A 25 -5.66 4.89 -0.58
CA SER A 25 -6.03 4.09 0.60
C SER A 25 -6.31 2.63 0.29
N ARG A 26 -6.72 2.30 -0.94
CA ARG A 26 -7.00 0.92 -1.37
C ARG A 26 -5.76 0.04 -1.43
N ALA A 27 -4.55 0.60 -1.47
CA ALA A 27 -3.33 -0.20 -1.37
C ALA A 27 -3.01 -0.67 0.06
N PHE A 28 -3.71 -0.11 1.06
CA PHE A 28 -3.40 -0.29 2.48
C PHE A 28 -4.63 -0.65 3.32
N ASP A 29 -5.75 -1.03 2.70
CA ASP A 29 -7.01 -1.39 3.38
C ASP A 29 -7.10 -2.86 3.83
N GLY A 30 -6.20 -3.72 3.30
CA GLY A 30 -6.15 -5.15 3.61
C GLY A 30 -7.12 -6.00 2.78
N ASP A 31 -7.80 -5.42 1.79
CA ASP A 31 -8.68 -6.12 0.88
C ASP A 31 -7.96 -6.41 -0.45
N MET A 32 -7.82 -7.68 -0.82
CA MET A 32 -7.20 -8.06 -2.09
C MET A 32 -8.10 -7.84 -3.32
N GLY A 33 -9.37 -7.47 -3.11
CA GLY A 33 -10.30 -7.10 -4.16
C GLY A 33 -10.24 -5.63 -4.57
N THR A 34 -9.53 -4.78 -3.82
CA THR A 34 -9.34 -3.36 -4.12
C THR A 34 -7.89 -3.09 -4.55
N ARG A 35 -7.64 -1.98 -5.26
CA ARG A 35 -6.28 -1.54 -5.62
C ARG A 35 -6.18 -0.02 -5.66
N TRP A 36 -4.97 0.50 -5.48
CA TRP A 36 -4.63 1.80 -6.06
C TRP A 36 -4.36 1.61 -7.55
N GLU A 37 -4.65 2.63 -8.36
CA GLU A 37 -4.41 2.61 -9.80
C GLU A 37 -3.81 3.96 -10.22
N SER A 38 -2.72 3.88 -10.97
CA SER A 38 -2.06 5.06 -11.51
C SER A 38 -2.84 5.64 -12.70
N ALA A 39 -2.60 6.92 -13.02
CA ALA A 39 -2.91 7.40 -14.36
C ALA A 39 -1.98 6.71 -15.40
N SER A 40 -2.42 6.64 -16.66
CA SER A 40 -1.62 6.12 -17.78
C SER A 40 -0.58 7.14 -18.25
N SER A 41 0.29 7.59 -17.34
CA SER A 41 1.40 8.49 -17.59
C SER A 41 2.59 8.11 -16.72
N ASP A 42 3.80 8.51 -17.13
CA ASP A 42 5.02 8.19 -16.38
C ASP A 42 5.10 8.94 -15.04
N ALA A 43 6.10 8.55 -14.24
CA ALA A 43 6.44 9.14 -12.96
C ALA A 43 5.30 9.13 -11.92
N GLN A 44 4.67 7.96 -11.74
CA GLN A 44 3.62 7.74 -10.75
C GLN A 44 4.21 7.26 -9.42
N TYR A 45 3.62 7.69 -8.30
CA TYR A 45 4.07 7.33 -6.95
C TYR A 45 2.89 7.02 -6.02
N LEU A 46 3.18 6.21 -5.01
CA LEU A 46 2.29 5.89 -3.90
C LEU A 46 3.11 5.91 -2.61
N ILE A 47 2.63 6.64 -1.62
CA ILE A 47 3.30 6.91 -0.34
C ILE A 47 2.34 6.54 0.78
N VAL A 48 2.84 5.92 1.84
CA VAL A 48 2.10 5.65 3.09
C VAL A 48 2.79 6.31 4.27
N ASP A 49 2.01 6.99 5.11
CA ASP A 49 2.50 7.56 6.36
C ASP A 49 2.36 6.52 7.50
N LEU A 50 3.50 6.01 7.97
CA LEU A 50 3.54 5.05 9.07
C LEU A 50 3.25 5.70 10.45
N GLY A 51 3.24 7.04 10.51
CA GLY A 51 2.96 7.86 11.70
C GLY A 51 4.15 8.10 12.63
N SER A 52 5.28 7.44 12.39
CA SER A 52 6.57 7.64 13.09
C SER A 52 7.69 6.91 12.36
N VAL A 53 8.95 7.10 12.77
CA VAL A 53 10.07 6.31 12.26
C VAL A 53 9.90 4.87 12.72
N GLN A 54 9.77 3.96 11.76
CA GLN A 54 9.57 2.53 11.97
C GLN A 54 10.71 1.73 11.31
N SER A 55 11.11 0.63 11.94
CA SER A 55 11.98 -0.34 11.29
C SER A 55 11.16 -1.19 10.31
N ILE A 56 11.60 -1.27 9.07
CA ILE A 56 10.93 -2.05 8.02
C ILE A 56 11.73 -3.33 7.78
N ASP A 57 11.13 -4.48 8.04
CA ASP A 57 11.72 -5.79 7.69
C ASP A 57 11.51 -6.12 6.20
N ARG A 58 10.33 -5.77 5.66
CA ARG A 58 9.93 -6.18 4.31
C ARG A 58 8.89 -5.25 3.72
N ILE A 59 8.97 -5.08 2.41
CA ILE A 59 7.92 -4.49 1.58
C ILE A 59 7.39 -5.57 0.64
N ARG A 60 6.07 -5.74 0.56
CA ARG A 60 5.40 -6.66 -0.37
C ARG A 60 4.44 -5.87 -1.23
N LEU A 61 4.66 -5.88 -2.54
CA LEU A 61 3.71 -5.37 -3.53
C LEU A 61 2.90 -6.55 -4.07
N SER A 62 1.58 -6.43 -4.02
CA SER A 62 0.65 -7.38 -4.63
C SER A 62 0.01 -6.70 -5.83
N TRP A 63 0.31 -7.19 -7.02
CA TRP A 63 -0.28 -6.72 -8.26
C TRP A 63 -1.52 -7.56 -8.60
N GLU A 64 -2.51 -6.92 -9.20
CA GLU A 64 -3.59 -7.58 -9.90
C GLU A 64 -3.05 -8.45 -11.05
N THR A 65 -3.77 -9.50 -11.39
CA THR A 65 -3.53 -10.20 -12.65
C THR A 65 -4.03 -9.29 -13.78
N ALA A 66 -3.11 -8.78 -14.59
CA ALA A 66 -3.40 -7.97 -15.77
C ALA A 66 -4.02 -8.80 -16.91
#